data_AF-A0A554V7Y4-F1
#
_entry.id   AF-A0A554V7Y4-F1
#
_cell.length_a   1.000
_cell.length_b   1.000
_cell.length_c   1.000
_cell.angle_alpha   90.00
_cell.angle_beta   90.00
_cell.angle_gamma   90.00
#
_symmetry.space_group_name_H-M   'P 1'
#
loop_
_entity.id
_entity.type
_entity.pdbx_description
1 polymer ?
#
loop_
_entity_poly.entity_id
_entity_poly.type
_entity_poly.pdbx_seq_one_letter_code
_entity_poly.pdbx_strand_id
1 'polypeptide(L)'
;MRVDEALGRAQSWFLSRTRRTARFQEFSEAGLLRGLNFSARQERFAMLSRLADAGVSTPRLVKASAEGRLAHLVMREALTPRGPKYTLEEIASLAGLPLDDVERWFRAMGRGVASRTEPDYGDADLRLAQVLIEYRQIGLDETGLFAAARILGRNLWAMADAVESLTNLRLSAAGDDSEVAVRLASEVTRLAQFQADILAHLVATRLASSTLTDEGVPSRDLAVGFADLVGFTSLGEVAEPTELAELAEQLDRLTTESIEPPVRFVKTVGDAVMLISSDPNALARTISRIFGAARADGLPPLHAGIAWGPALPRAGDWIGRTVNLASRIAATAKRDTIYLDEAMYAHLDPKSFSCEPAGQFALKGYDGARPLYRLREG
;
A
#
# COMPACT_ATOMS: atom_id res chain seq x y z
N MET A 1 -26.45 47.28 22.37
CA MET A 1 -26.39 46.20 21.35
C MET A 1 -25.62 46.57 20.07
N ARG A 2 -25.82 47.73 19.41
CA ARG A 2 -25.03 48.10 18.21
C ARG A 2 -23.60 48.63 18.47
N VAL A 3 -23.33 49.18 19.66
CA VAL A 3 -22.03 49.78 20.02
C VAL A 3 -21.02 48.73 20.51
N ASP A 4 -21.47 47.73 21.29
CA ASP A 4 -20.61 46.62 21.75
C ASP A 4 -20.15 45.71 20.61
N GLU A 5 -21.00 45.46 19.61
CA GLU A 5 -20.58 44.75 18.39
C GLU A 5 -19.55 45.54 17.57
N ALA A 6 -19.66 46.88 17.55
CA ALA A 6 -18.72 47.74 16.83
C ALA A 6 -17.35 47.79 17.53
N LEU A 7 -17.33 47.84 18.87
CA LEU A 7 -16.13 47.77 19.70
C LEU A 7 -15.44 46.40 19.62
N GLY A 8 -16.22 45.30 19.65
CA GLY A 8 -15.69 43.95 19.47
C GLY A 8 -15.08 43.72 18.09
N ARG A 9 -15.70 44.25 17.01
CA ARG A 9 -15.14 44.23 15.65
C ARG A 9 -13.87 45.09 15.53
N ALA A 10 -13.82 46.25 16.17
CA ALA A 10 -12.65 47.13 16.15
C ALA A 10 -11.45 46.54 16.92
N GLN A 11 -11.68 45.92 18.08
CA GLN A 11 -10.62 45.24 18.85
C GLN A 11 -10.09 44.00 18.12
N SER A 12 -10.96 43.17 17.54
CA SER A 12 -10.56 42.01 16.72
C SER A 12 -9.74 42.42 15.49
N TRP A 13 -10.14 43.51 14.83
CA TRP A 13 -9.41 44.09 13.70
C TRP A 13 -8.02 44.60 14.10
N PHE A 14 -7.90 45.26 15.26
CA PHE A 14 -6.61 45.77 15.75
C PHE A 14 -5.65 44.62 16.11
N LEU A 15 -6.13 43.61 16.85
CA LEU A 15 -5.34 42.44 17.24
C LEU A 15 -4.84 41.62 16.04
N SER A 16 -5.70 41.42 15.03
CA SER A 16 -5.32 40.70 13.80
C SER A 16 -4.24 41.46 13.00
N ARG A 17 -4.30 42.80 12.97
CA ARG A 17 -3.33 43.64 12.27
C ARG A 17 -1.96 43.65 12.96
N THR A 18 -1.94 43.72 14.30
CA THR A 18 -0.70 43.66 15.08
C THR A 18 -0.02 42.30 14.95
N ARG A 19 -0.80 41.20 15.02
CA ARG A 19 -0.28 39.82 14.86
C ARG A 19 0.29 39.59 13.46
N ARG A 20 -0.39 40.07 12.42
CA ARG A 20 0.07 39.97 11.03
C ARG A 20 1.38 40.73 10.81
N THR A 21 1.53 41.91 11.42
CA THR A 21 2.74 42.75 11.30
C THR A 21 3.92 42.10 12.01
N ALA A 22 3.71 41.57 13.22
CA ALA A 22 4.75 40.84 13.96
C ALA A 22 5.24 39.59 13.20
N ARG A 23 4.33 38.77 12.66
CA ARG A 23 4.69 37.61 11.82
C ARG A 23 5.47 38.01 10.57
N PHE A 24 5.10 39.12 9.94
CA PHE A 24 5.80 39.59 8.75
C PHE A 24 7.25 39.96 9.06
N GLN A 25 7.50 40.62 10.20
CA GLN A 25 8.84 40.93 10.68
C GLN A 25 9.61 39.64 11.01
N GLU A 26 9.02 38.73 11.79
CA GLU A 26 9.61 37.44 12.16
C GLU A 26 10.07 36.64 10.92
N PHE A 27 9.19 36.47 9.93
CA PHE A 27 9.53 35.73 8.71
C PHE A 27 10.56 36.47 7.84
N SER A 28 10.57 37.81 7.87
CA SER A 28 11.58 38.60 7.15
C SER A 28 12.97 38.45 7.79
N GLU A 29 13.05 38.52 9.12
CA GLU A 29 14.28 38.33 9.90
C GLU A 29 14.83 36.91 9.74
N ALA A 30 13.94 35.91 9.75
CA ALA A 30 14.27 34.51 9.48
C ALA A 30 14.68 34.23 8.02
N GLY A 31 14.63 35.22 7.14
CA GLY A 31 15.06 35.11 5.75
C GLY A 31 14.05 34.44 4.80
N LEU A 32 12.88 34.05 5.29
CA LEU A 32 11.86 33.30 4.54
C LEU A 32 11.22 34.07 3.37
N LEU A 33 11.36 35.40 3.37
CA LEU A 33 10.78 36.32 2.39
C LEU A 33 11.83 37.01 1.50
N ARG A 34 13.12 36.69 1.66
CA ARG A 34 14.23 37.31 0.91
C ARG A 34 14.22 36.88 -0.56
N GLY A 35 14.66 37.77 -1.45
CA GLY A 35 14.79 37.48 -2.89
C GLY A 35 13.48 37.40 -3.68
N LEU A 36 12.32 37.46 -3.02
CA LEU A 36 11.01 37.40 -3.68
C LEU A 36 10.53 38.77 -4.16
N ASN A 37 9.85 38.79 -5.31
CA ASN A 37 9.09 39.95 -5.78
C ASN A 37 7.83 40.19 -4.91
N PHE A 38 7.10 41.28 -5.17
CA PHE A 38 5.95 41.65 -4.33
C PHE A 38 4.83 40.59 -4.29
N SER A 39 4.43 40.03 -5.44
CA SER A 39 3.38 38.99 -5.50
C SER A 39 3.81 37.72 -4.78
N ALA A 40 4.98 37.19 -5.15
CA ALA A 40 5.54 35.97 -4.57
C ALA A 40 5.77 36.12 -3.05
N ARG A 41 6.14 37.32 -2.58
CA ARG A 41 6.27 37.60 -1.15
C ARG A 41 4.92 37.56 -0.43
N GLN A 42 3.84 38.06 -1.05
CA GLN A 42 2.50 37.97 -0.46
C GLN A 42 2.00 36.53 -0.38
N GLU A 43 2.16 35.76 -1.46
CA GLU A 43 1.79 34.34 -1.52
C GLU A 43 2.58 33.53 -0.48
N ARG A 44 3.91 33.69 -0.45
CA ARG A 44 4.78 33.07 0.55
C ARG A 44 4.38 33.45 1.97
N PHE A 45 4.08 34.72 2.23
CA PHE A 45 3.65 35.15 3.56
C PHE A 45 2.30 34.53 3.97
N ALA A 46 1.34 34.43 3.05
CA ALA A 46 0.05 33.78 3.32
C ALA A 46 0.23 32.29 3.64
N MET A 47 1.07 31.59 2.87
CA MET A 47 1.43 30.21 3.10
C MET A 47 2.09 29.99 4.47
N LEU A 48 3.14 30.75 4.78
CA LEU A 48 3.86 30.64 6.06
C LEU A 48 2.95 30.98 7.24
N SER A 49 2.07 31.97 7.08
CA SER A 49 1.08 32.33 8.11
C SER A 49 0.12 31.18 8.37
N ARG A 50 -0.39 30.53 7.32
CA ARG A 50 -1.27 29.35 7.45
C ARG A 50 -0.59 28.21 8.20
N LEU A 51 0.67 27.91 7.87
CA LEU A 51 1.44 26.88 8.58
C LEU A 51 1.72 27.25 10.04
N ALA A 52 2.01 28.52 10.32
CA ALA A 52 2.20 28.99 11.68
C ALA A 52 0.90 28.99 12.50
N ASP A 53 -0.24 29.26 11.87
CA ASP A 53 -1.57 29.11 12.50
C ASP A 53 -1.88 27.66 12.85
N ALA A 54 -1.35 26.71 12.06
CA ALA A 54 -1.38 25.29 12.33
C ALA A 54 -0.33 24.81 13.36
N GLY A 55 0.42 25.73 13.98
CA GLY A 55 1.41 25.40 15.00
C GLY A 55 2.80 24.99 14.48
N VAL A 56 3.07 25.13 13.18
CA VAL A 56 4.42 24.91 12.64
C VAL A 56 5.35 26.03 13.11
N SER A 57 6.42 25.67 13.83
CA SER A 57 7.39 26.63 14.35
C SER A 57 8.26 27.25 13.26
N THR A 58 8.68 28.51 13.46
CA THR A 58 9.54 29.24 12.52
C THR A 58 10.85 28.53 12.19
N PRO A 59 11.59 27.89 13.13
CA PRO A 59 12.75 27.07 12.79
C PRO A 59 12.43 25.93 11.82
N ARG A 60 11.26 25.31 11.95
CA ARG A 60 10.79 24.26 11.03
C ARG A 60 10.44 24.81 9.66
N LEU A 61 9.84 26.01 9.60
CA LEU A 61 9.58 26.72 8.34
C LEU A 61 10.89 27.07 7.61
N VAL A 62 11.91 27.56 8.33
CA VAL A 62 13.24 27.87 7.76
C VAL A 62 13.88 26.62 7.18
N LYS A 63 13.90 25.51 7.93
CA LYS A 63 14.43 24.24 7.45
C LYS A 63 13.69 23.76 6.19
N ALA A 64 12.36 23.75 6.22
CA ALA A 64 11.56 23.33 5.07
C ALA A 64 11.77 24.23 3.86
N SER A 65 11.93 25.55 4.05
CA SER A 65 12.23 26.47 2.95
C SER A 65 13.59 26.19 2.32
N ALA A 66 14.61 25.89 3.12
CA ALA A 66 15.96 25.59 2.62
C ALA A 66 15.99 24.26 1.83
N GLU A 67 15.11 23.32 2.18
CA GLU A 67 15.00 22.00 1.55
C GLU A 67 13.99 21.98 0.38
N GLY A 68 13.30 23.09 0.07
CA GLY A 68 12.25 23.13 -0.96
C GLY A 68 10.99 22.32 -0.60
N ARG A 69 10.67 22.22 0.69
CA ARG A 69 9.61 21.36 1.25
C ARG A 69 8.43 22.13 1.84
N LEU A 70 8.26 23.41 1.54
CA LEU A 70 7.14 24.17 2.12
C LEU A 70 5.81 23.70 1.56
N ALA A 71 5.74 23.36 0.26
CA ALA A 71 4.54 22.75 -0.33
C ALA A 71 4.15 21.42 0.34
N HIS A 72 5.13 20.60 0.75
CA HIS A 72 4.89 19.36 1.48
C HIS A 72 4.26 19.61 2.86
N LEU A 73 4.72 20.65 3.58
CA LEU A 73 4.11 21.05 4.85
C LEU A 73 2.67 21.54 4.65
N VAL A 74 2.40 22.28 3.56
CA VAL A 74 1.05 22.76 3.21
C VAL A 74 0.12 21.59 2.90
N MET A 75 0.57 20.63 2.09
CA MET A 75 -0.16 19.40 1.77
C MET A 75 -0.50 18.63 3.04
N ARG A 76 0.51 18.38 3.89
CA ARG A 76 0.32 17.65 5.15
C ARG A 76 -0.69 18.34 6.06
N GLU A 77 -0.60 19.66 6.20
CA GLU A 77 -1.57 20.42 6.99
C GLU A 77 -2.98 20.30 6.42
N ALA A 78 -3.13 20.42 5.10
CA ALA A 78 -4.43 20.29 4.44
C ALA A 78 -5.04 18.87 4.57
N LEU A 79 -4.21 17.83 4.67
CA LEU A 79 -4.64 16.45 4.92
C LEU A 79 -4.88 16.14 6.40
N THR A 80 -4.32 16.92 7.32
CA THR A 80 -4.43 16.65 8.76
C THR A 80 -5.84 16.97 9.25
N PRO A 81 -6.61 16.00 9.77
CA PRO A 81 -7.96 16.27 10.27
C PRO A 81 -7.89 17.18 11.51
N ARG A 82 -8.32 18.45 11.38
CA ARG A 82 -8.48 19.51 12.42
C ARG A 82 -7.81 19.25 13.78
N GLY A 83 -6.50 19.01 13.79
CA GLY A 83 -5.68 18.82 14.98
C GLY A 83 -6.10 17.66 15.89
N PRO A 84 -5.19 17.18 16.73
CA PRO A 84 -5.56 16.22 17.74
C PRO A 84 -6.32 16.90 18.88
N LYS A 85 -7.39 16.23 19.35
CA LYS A 85 -8.38 16.75 20.30
C LYS A 85 -8.45 15.92 21.58
N TYR A 86 -8.22 14.62 21.46
CA TYR A 86 -8.44 13.65 22.51
C TYR A 86 -7.15 12.89 22.79
N THR A 87 -6.95 12.57 24.06
CA THR A 87 -6.05 11.53 24.55
C THR A 87 -6.63 10.15 24.24
N LEU A 88 -5.82 9.09 24.35
CA LEU A 88 -6.32 7.74 24.12
C LEU A 88 -7.32 7.31 25.19
N GLU A 89 -7.11 7.73 26.45
CA GLU A 89 -8.05 7.54 27.55
C GLU A 89 -9.41 8.20 27.28
N GLU A 90 -9.42 9.41 26.73
CA GLU A 90 -10.65 10.10 26.36
C GLU A 90 -11.37 9.37 25.22
N ILE A 91 -10.66 8.88 24.20
CA ILE A 91 -11.26 8.05 23.14
C ILE A 91 -11.91 6.81 23.73
N ALA A 92 -11.21 6.09 24.61
CA ALA A 92 -11.72 4.88 25.26
C ALA A 92 -12.98 5.18 26.10
N SER A 93 -12.94 6.24 26.90
CA SER A 93 -14.08 6.69 27.71
C SER A 93 -15.28 7.11 26.85
N LEU A 94 -15.06 7.88 25.79
CA LEU A 94 -16.13 8.37 24.89
C LEU A 94 -16.74 7.25 24.05
N ALA A 95 -15.93 6.27 23.64
CA ALA A 95 -16.42 5.08 22.94
C ALA A 95 -17.10 4.09 23.89
N GLY A 96 -16.83 4.15 25.20
CA GLY A 96 -17.33 3.15 26.15
C GLY A 96 -16.60 1.81 26.03
N LEU A 97 -15.30 1.84 25.69
CA LEU A 97 -14.45 0.67 25.51
C LEU A 97 -13.34 0.64 26.55
N PRO A 98 -12.86 -0.54 26.97
CA PRO A 98 -11.61 -0.65 27.71
C PRO A 98 -10.44 -0.04 26.91
N LEU A 99 -9.53 0.66 27.60
CA LEU A 99 -8.38 1.29 26.96
C LEU A 99 -7.54 0.30 26.15
N ASP A 100 -7.31 -0.89 26.70
CA ASP A 100 -6.53 -1.95 26.06
C ASP A 100 -7.18 -2.45 24.75
N ASP A 101 -8.50 -2.45 24.67
CA ASP A 101 -9.23 -2.82 23.45
C ASP A 101 -9.03 -1.78 22.36
N VAL A 102 -9.13 -0.49 22.69
CA VAL A 102 -8.88 0.61 21.75
C VAL A 102 -7.45 0.57 21.25
N GLU A 103 -6.47 0.36 22.15
CA GLU A 103 -5.06 0.19 21.78
C GLU A 103 -4.87 -0.95 20.80
N ARG A 104 -5.40 -2.14 21.13
CA ARG A 104 -5.25 -3.32 20.30
C ARG A 104 -5.90 -3.10 18.94
N TRP A 105 -7.05 -2.43 18.91
CA TRP A 105 -7.80 -2.13 17.69
C TRP A 105 -7.02 -1.17 16.80
N PHE A 106 -6.53 -0.05 17.34
CA PHE A 106 -5.74 0.93 16.60
C PHE A 106 -4.43 0.34 16.07
N ARG A 107 -3.74 -0.50 16.86
CA ARG A 107 -2.58 -1.28 16.38
C ARG A 107 -2.96 -2.20 15.24
N ALA A 108 -4.09 -2.91 15.35
CA ALA A 108 -4.54 -3.84 14.31
C ALA A 108 -4.81 -3.14 12.98
N MET A 109 -5.46 -1.97 12.98
CA MET A 109 -5.75 -1.21 11.76
C MET A 109 -4.55 -0.41 11.25
N GLY A 110 -3.43 -0.39 11.97
CA GLY A 110 -2.23 0.35 11.56
C GLY A 110 -2.27 1.85 11.87
N ARG A 111 -3.25 2.35 12.63
CA ARG A 111 -3.30 3.76 13.10
C ARG A 111 -2.16 4.09 14.07
N GLY A 112 -1.62 3.06 14.73
CA GLY A 112 -0.60 3.20 15.78
C GLY A 112 -1.18 3.66 17.11
N VAL A 113 -0.33 3.71 18.13
CA VAL A 113 -0.68 4.22 19.45
C VAL A 113 0.38 5.25 19.82
N ALA A 114 -0.02 6.52 19.92
CA ALA A 114 0.85 7.60 20.34
C ALA A 114 0.89 7.67 21.88
N SER A 115 1.43 8.74 22.45
CA SER A 115 1.44 8.91 23.91
C SER A 115 0.00 8.84 24.42
N ARG A 116 -0.24 8.07 25.49
CA ARG A 116 -1.60 7.91 26.04
C ARG A 116 -2.17 9.26 26.46
N THR A 117 -1.33 10.08 27.09
CA THR A 117 -1.71 11.33 27.75
C THR A 117 -1.64 12.57 26.87
N GLU A 118 -1.08 12.47 25.67
CA GLU A 118 -1.05 13.61 24.75
C GLU A 118 -2.29 13.59 23.86
N PRO A 119 -2.90 14.75 23.59
CA PRO A 119 -3.98 14.82 22.64
C PRO A 119 -3.35 14.57 21.26
N ASP A 120 -3.50 13.35 20.75
CA ASP A 120 -3.00 12.88 19.44
C ASP A 120 -4.12 12.33 18.53
N TYR A 121 -5.37 12.33 19.02
CA TYR A 121 -6.51 11.69 18.37
C TYR A 121 -7.64 12.67 18.03
N GLY A 122 -8.29 12.47 16.89
CA GLY A 122 -9.40 13.31 16.41
C GLY A 122 -10.75 12.61 16.41
N ASP A 123 -11.77 13.28 15.86
CA ASP A 123 -13.14 12.73 15.77
C ASP A 123 -13.20 11.47 14.88
N ALA A 124 -12.34 11.40 13.85
CA ALA A 124 -12.22 10.22 13.00
C ALA A 124 -11.71 9.00 13.79
N ASP A 125 -10.77 9.21 14.73
CA ASP A 125 -10.25 8.15 15.60
C ASP A 125 -11.32 7.69 16.59
N LEU A 126 -12.12 8.61 17.13
CA LEU A 126 -13.27 8.27 17.97
C LEU A 126 -14.26 7.39 17.19
N ARG A 127 -14.59 7.77 15.95
CA ARG A 127 -15.48 6.94 15.11
C ARG A 127 -14.87 5.58 14.84
N LEU A 128 -13.56 5.50 14.62
CA LEU A 128 -12.84 4.25 14.40
C LEU A 128 -12.93 3.33 15.62
N ALA A 129 -12.86 3.87 16.83
CA ALA A 129 -13.09 3.11 18.07
C ALA A 129 -14.55 2.63 18.17
N GLN A 130 -15.53 3.47 17.84
CA GLN A 130 -16.96 3.10 17.87
C GLN A 130 -17.31 1.98 16.88
N VAL A 131 -16.63 1.91 15.73
CA VAL A 131 -16.81 0.82 14.75
C VAL A 131 -16.51 -0.56 15.36
N LEU A 132 -15.61 -0.68 16.33
CA LEU A 132 -15.37 -1.95 17.03
C LEU A 132 -16.62 -2.46 17.75
N ILE A 133 -17.44 -1.55 18.29
CA ILE A 133 -18.70 -1.90 18.96
C ILE A 133 -19.71 -2.42 17.95
N GLU A 134 -19.84 -1.73 16.81
CA GLU A 134 -20.72 -2.15 15.72
C GLU A 134 -20.36 -3.58 15.24
N TYR A 135 -19.06 -3.87 15.09
CA TYR A 135 -18.63 -5.23 14.74
C TYR A 135 -18.92 -6.28 15.81
N ARG A 136 -18.71 -5.95 17.10
CA ARG A 136 -19.04 -6.85 18.23
C ARG A 136 -20.54 -7.16 18.29
N GLN A 137 -21.40 -6.20 17.94
CA GLN A 137 -22.86 -6.39 17.94
C GLN A 137 -23.34 -7.35 16.84
N ILE A 138 -22.58 -7.51 15.75
CA ILE A 138 -22.90 -8.45 14.66
C ILE A 138 -22.58 -9.90 15.08
N GLY A 139 -21.91 -10.12 16.22
CA GLY A 139 -21.60 -11.45 16.75
C GLY A 139 -20.48 -12.18 16.01
N LEU A 140 -19.61 -11.44 15.31
CA LEU A 140 -18.43 -12.00 14.65
C LEU A 140 -17.41 -12.48 15.68
N ASP A 141 -16.68 -13.55 15.37
CA ASP A 141 -15.55 -14.00 16.17
C ASP A 141 -14.49 -12.88 16.28
N GLU A 142 -14.11 -12.56 17.51
CA GLU A 142 -13.21 -11.46 17.79
C GLU A 142 -11.81 -11.71 17.20
N THR A 143 -11.34 -12.96 17.24
CA THR A 143 -10.03 -13.31 16.66
C THR A 143 -10.03 -13.07 15.14
N GLY A 144 -11.11 -13.45 14.45
CA GLY A 144 -11.35 -13.19 13.04
C GLY A 144 -11.46 -11.69 12.72
N LEU A 145 -12.18 -10.92 13.54
CA LEU A 145 -12.32 -9.47 13.37
C LEU A 145 -10.96 -8.75 13.42
N PHE A 146 -10.15 -9.02 14.45
CA PHE A 146 -8.82 -8.44 14.57
C PHE A 146 -7.85 -8.93 13.48
N ALA A 147 -8.05 -10.14 12.94
CA ALA A 147 -7.32 -10.60 11.78
C ALA A 147 -7.69 -9.82 10.51
N ALA A 148 -8.98 -9.59 10.27
CA ALA A 148 -9.48 -8.80 9.14
C ALA A 148 -8.99 -7.34 9.20
N ALA A 149 -9.06 -6.71 10.38
CA ALA A 149 -8.56 -5.35 10.59
C ALA A 149 -7.07 -5.21 10.26
N ARG A 150 -6.25 -6.21 10.61
CA ARG A 150 -4.82 -6.26 10.24
C ARG A 150 -4.57 -6.38 8.75
N ILE A 151 -5.44 -7.06 8.01
CA ILE A 151 -5.34 -7.14 6.55
C ILE A 151 -5.63 -5.78 5.93
N LEU A 152 -6.74 -5.16 6.33
CA LEU A 152 -7.14 -3.83 5.87
C LEU A 152 -6.04 -2.80 6.17
N GLY A 153 -5.51 -2.79 7.40
CA GLY A 153 -4.44 -1.88 7.81
C GLY A 153 -3.17 -2.02 6.95
N ARG A 154 -2.72 -3.25 6.67
CA ARG A 154 -1.54 -3.46 5.80
C ARG A 154 -1.77 -2.98 4.36
N ASN A 155 -2.96 -3.21 3.80
CA ASN A 155 -3.26 -2.75 2.45
C ASN A 155 -3.41 -1.23 2.38
N LEU A 156 -3.94 -0.60 3.44
CA LEU A 156 -4.02 0.86 3.53
C LEU A 156 -2.63 1.51 3.50
N TRP A 157 -1.63 0.92 4.15
CA TRP A 157 -0.24 1.41 4.07
C TRP A 157 0.29 1.35 2.64
N ALA A 158 0.13 0.24 1.94
CA ALA A 158 0.55 0.14 0.54
C ALA A 158 -0.15 1.18 -0.37
N MET A 159 -1.44 1.46 -0.12
CA MET A 159 -2.16 2.52 -0.83
C MET A 159 -1.63 3.91 -0.49
N ALA A 160 -1.36 4.17 0.78
CA ALA A 160 -0.81 5.45 1.24
C ALA A 160 0.56 5.72 0.61
N ASP A 161 1.45 4.73 0.59
CA ASP A 161 2.79 4.82 0.00
C ASP A 161 2.73 5.11 -1.52
N ALA A 162 1.79 4.46 -2.23
CA ALA A 162 1.57 4.71 -3.66
C ALA A 162 1.08 6.13 -3.93
N VAL A 163 0.11 6.62 -3.15
CA VAL A 163 -0.40 8.00 -3.25
C VAL A 163 0.68 9.02 -2.86
N GLU A 164 1.44 8.74 -1.81
CA GLU A 164 2.57 9.59 -1.39
C GLU A 164 3.60 9.71 -2.52
N SER A 165 3.96 8.60 -3.16
CA SER A 165 4.91 8.60 -4.29
C SER A 165 4.42 9.48 -5.45
N LEU A 166 3.16 9.33 -5.87
CA LEU A 166 2.56 10.14 -6.93
C LEU A 166 2.47 11.63 -6.55
N THR A 167 2.11 11.93 -5.31
CA THR A 167 1.99 13.32 -4.85
C THR A 167 3.35 13.99 -4.69
N ASN A 168 4.37 13.27 -4.20
CA ASN A 168 5.75 13.76 -4.10
C ASN A 168 6.35 14.10 -5.47
N LEU A 169 6.12 13.28 -6.49
CA LEU A 169 6.53 13.59 -7.87
C LEU A 169 5.91 14.91 -8.34
N ARG A 170 4.61 15.10 -8.07
CA ARG A 170 3.90 16.31 -8.51
C ARG A 170 4.32 17.56 -7.73
N LEU A 171 4.51 17.43 -6.42
CA LEU A 171 4.99 18.52 -5.56
C LEU A 171 6.41 18.94 -5.93
N SER A 172 7.30 17.98 -6.18
CA SER A 172 8.67 18.27 -6.61
C SER A 172 8.71 19.05 -7.92
N ALA A 173 7.86 18.70 -8.89
CA ALA A 173 7.74 19.44 -10.15
C ALA A 173 7.15 20.85 -10.00
N ALA A 174 6.33 21.08 -8.95
CA ALA A 174 5.70 22.37 -8.67
C ALA A 174 6.53 23.26 -7.73
N GLY A 175 7.54 22.71 -7.05
CA GLY A 175 8.33 23.43 -6.05
C GLY A 175 7.48 23.88 -4.86
N ASP A 176 7.63 25.14 -4.47
CA ASP A 176 6.95 25.74 -3.31
C ASP A 176 5.57 26.36 -3.65
N ASP A 177 4.89 25.92 -4.71
CA ASP A 177 3.55 26.39 -5.05
C ASP A 177 2.49 25.84 -4.06
N SER A 178 1.98 26.70 -3.17
CA SER A 178 0.95 26.31 -2.20
C SER A 178 -0.39 25.98 -2.82
N GLU A 179 -0.73 26.58 -3.96
CA GLU A 179 -2.02 26.34 -4.60
C GLU A 179 -2.05 24.92 -5.17
N VAL A 180 -0.95 24.48 -5.78
CA VAL A 180 -0.77 23.09 -6.21
C VAL A 180 -0.89 22.14 -5.02
N ALA A 181 -0.22 22.43 -3.90
CA ALA A 181 -0.28 21.58 -2.71
C ALA A 181 -1.69 21.47 -2.11
N VAL A 182 -2.41 22.59 -1.95
CA VAL A 182 -3.79 22.60 -1.42
C VAL A 182 -4.74 21.88 -2.36
N ARG A 183 -4.63 22.11 -3.67
CA ARG A 183 -5.45 21.43 -4.67
C ARG A 183 -5.21 19.92 -4.64
N LEU A 184 -3.95 19.51 -4.59
CA LEU A 184 -3.59 18.10 -4.53
C LEU A 184 -4.14 17.43 -3.26
N ALA A 185 -4.11 18.09 -2.10
CA ALA A 185 -4.70 17.59 -0.87
C ALA A 185 -6.21 17.36 -0.99
N SER A 186 -6.91 18.33 -1.59
CA SER A 186 -8.35 18.22 -1.84
C SER A 186 -8.67 17.06 -2.79
N GLU A 187 -7.88 16.89 -3.85
CA GLU A 187 -8.06 15.81 -4.82
C GLU A 187 -7.79 14.43 -4.22
N VAL A 188 -6.69 14.29 -3.45
CA VAL A 188 -6.39 13.04 -2.72
C VAL A 188 -7.53 12.67 -1.78
N THR A 189 -8.04 13.63 -1.01
CA THR A 189 -9.16 13.41 -0.09
C THR A 189 -10.42 12.97 -0.84
N ARG A 190 -10.73 13.64 -1.96
CA ARG A 190 -11.89 13.31 -2.82
C ARG A 190 -11.78 11.90 -3.41
N LEU A 191 -10.61 11.56 -3.95
CA LEU A 191 -10.36 10.26 -4.55
C LEU A 191 -10.37 9.13 -3.52
N ALA A 192 -9.80 9.35 -2.34
CA ALA A 192 -9.84 8.38 -1.25
C ALA A 192 -11.28 8.05 -0.85
N GLN A 193 -12.15 9.06 -0.77
CA GLN A 193 -13.58 8.84 -0.48
C GLN A 193 -14.26 8.01 -1.57
N PHE A 194 -14.02 8.34 -2.85
CA PHE A 194 -14.56 7.58 -3.97
C PHE A 194 -14.05 6.13 -4.00
N GLN A 195 -12.77 5.90 -3.69
CA GLN A 195 -12.19 4.57 -3.59
C GLN A 195 -12.80 3.75 -2.45
N ALA A 196 -13.14 4.39 -1.32
CA ALA A 196 -13.84 3.73 -0.23
C ALA A 196 -15.22 3.19 -0.67
N ASP A 197 -15.96 3.96 -1.47
CA ASP A 197 -17.26 3.53 -2.01
C ASP A 197 -17.11 2.35 -2.99
N ILE A 198 -16.09 2.39 -3.87
CA ILE A 198 -15.76 1.28 -4.76
C ILE A 198 -15.40 0.04 -3.94
N LEU A 199 -14.55 0.18 -2.93
CA LEU A 199 -14.13 -0.93 -2.08
C LEU A 199 -15.34 -1.58 -1.41
N ALA A 200 -16.25 -0.78 -0.85
CA ALA A 200 -17.49 -1.26 -0.26
C ALA A 200 -18.32 -2.07 -1.27
N HIS A 201 -18.45 -1.56 -2.50
CA HIS A 201 -19.15 -2.26 -3.58
C HIS A 201 -18.49 -3.59 -3.96
N LEU A 202 -17.17 -3.61 -4.13
CA LEU A 202 -16.42 -4.81 -4.52
C LEU A 202 -16.48 -5.89 -3.44
N VAL A 203 -16.38 -5.50 -2.16
CA VAL A 203 -16.53 -6.42 -1.03
C VAL A 203 -17.94 -7.02 -1.02
N ALA A 204 -18.99 -6.20 -1.18
CA ALA A 204 -20.37 -6.69 -1.23
C ALA A 204 -20.59 -7.67 -2.39
N THR A 205 -20.14 -7.34 -3.59
CA THR A 205 -20.22 -8.21 -4.77
C THR A 205 -19.45 -9.53 -4.56
N ARG A 206 -18.29 -9.48 -3.92
CA ARG A 206 -17.49 -10.68 -3.62
C ARG A 206 -18.18 -11.58 -2.61
N LEU A 207 -18.78 -11.02 -1.57
CA LEU A 207 -19.52 -11.78 -0.55
C LEU A 207 -20.79 -12.39 -1.14
N ALA A 208 -21.54 -11.65 -1.96
CA ALA A 208 -22.73 -12.14 -2.65
C ALA A 208 -22.43 -13.27 -3.67
N SER A 209 -21.26 -13.23 -4.31
CA SER A 209 -20.81 -14.28 -5.24
C SER A 209 -20.13 -15.47 -4.55
N SER A 210 -19.83 -15.38 -3.25
CA SER A 210 -19.33 -16.51 -2.50
C SER A 210 -20.50 -17.44 -2.18
N THR A 211 -20.47 -18.68 -2.69
CA THR A 211 -21.35 -19.73 -2.19
C THR A 211 -20.97 -19.97 -0.74
N LEU A 212 -21.80 -19.45 0.17
CA LEU A 212 -21.73 -19.70 1.62
C LEU A 212 -21.92 -21.21 1.82
N THR A 213 -20.81 -21.94 1.78
CA THR A 213 -20.75 -23.36 2.14
C THR A 213 -20.36 -23.40 3.60
N ASP A 214 -21.09 -24.17 4.39
CA ASP A 214 -21.07 -24.20 5.87
C ASP A 214 -19.74 -24.75 6.46
N GLU A 215 -18.79 -25.11 5.60
CA GLU A 215 -17.48 -25.60 5.98
C GLU A 215 -16.43 -24.54 5.63
N GLY A 216 -15.63 -24.12 6.62
CA GLY A 216 -14.56 -23.15 6.43
C GLY A 216 -13.73 -23.45 5.19
N VAL A 217 -13.26 -22.40 4.49
CA VAL A 217 -12.78 -22.49 3.10
C VAL A 217 -11.88 -23.72 2.90
N PRO A 218 -12.37 -24.79 2.24
CA PRO A 218 -11.68 -26.06 2.22
C PRO A 218 -10.35 -25.91 1.49
N SER A 219 -9.36 -26.73 1.85
CA SER A 219 -8.17 -26.86 1.02
C SER A 219 -8.60 -27.29 -0.38
N ARG A 220 -8.14 -26.55 -1.40
CA ARG A 220 -8.46 -26.85 -2.80
C ARG A 220 -7.17 -27.18 -3.51
N ASP A 221 -7.24 -28.15 -4.41
CA ASP A 221 -6.16 -28.39 -5.35
C ASP A 221 -6.08 -27.22 -6.32
N LEU A 222 -4.90 -26.59 -6.36
CA LEU A 222 -4.61 -25.45 -7.20
C LEU A 222 -3.23 -25.62 -7.84
N ALA A 223 -3.09 -25.02 -9.00
CA ALA A 223 -1.81 -24.76 -9.61
C ALA A 223 -1.24 -23.51 -8.93
N VAL A 224 0.00 -23.60 -8.45
CA VAL A 224 0.74 -22.47 -7.87
C VAL A 224 2.01 -22.29 -8.68
N GLY A 225 2.26 -21.07 -9.13
CA GLY A 225 3.41 -20.73 -9.95
C GLY A 225 4.17 -19.53 -9.38
N PHE A 226 5.49 -19.63 -9.38
CA PHE A 226 6.39 -18.51 -9.15
C PHE A 226 7.18 -18.26 -10.44
N ALA A 227 7.29 -17.01 -10.86
CA ALA A 227 8.19 -16.58 -11.92
C ALA A 227 9.08 -15.45 -11.38
N ASP A 228 10.37 -15.50 -11.68
CA ASP A 228 11.38 -14.69 -11.01
C ASP A 228 12.51 -14.28 -11.97
N LEU A 229 13.16 -13.13 -11.71
CA LEU A 229 14.21 -12.58 -12.55
C LEU A 229 15.56 -13.26 -12.25
N VAL A 230 16.19 -13.84 -13.26
CA VAL A 230 17.50 -14.50 -13.09
C VAL A 230 18.54 -13.47 -12.65
N GLY A 231 19.22 -13.78 -11.54
CA GLY A 231 20.38 -13.02 -11.10
C GLY A 231 20.04 -11.68 -10.45
N PHE A 232 18.77 -11.42 -10.13
CA PHE A 232 18.36 -10.19 -9.46
C PHE A 232 19.03 -9.99 -8.10
N THR A 233 19.25 -11.08 -7.34
CA THR A 233 20.00 -11.01 -6.07
C THR A 233 21.45 -10.57 -6.28
N SER A 234 22.08 -10.97 -7.38
CA SER A 234 23.45 -10.58 -7.73
C SER A 234 23.52 -9.20 -8.37
N LEU A 235 22.50 -8.83 -9.16
CA LEU A 235 22.29 -7.47 -9.65
C LEU A 235 22.10 -6.51 -8.46
N GLY A 236 21.42 -6.92 -7.39
CA GLY A 236 21.20 -6.11 -6.20
C GLY A 236 22.44 -5.73 -5.40
N GLU A 237 23.57 -6.40 -5.64
CA GLU A 237 24.86 -6.05 -5.04
C GLU A 237 25.63 -4.98 -5.84
N VAL A 238 25.26 -4.75 -7.11
CA VAL A 238 26.04 -3.92 -8.05
C VAL A 238 25.21 -2.81 -8.69
N ALA A 239 23.90 -3.01 -8.87
CA ALA A 239 22.97 -2.07 -9.47
C ALA A 239 22.44 -1.07 -8.44
N GLU A 240 22.04 0.10 -8.92
CA GLU A 240 21.41 1.10 -8.06
C GLU A 240 20.01 0.60 -7.64
N PRO A 241 19.56 0.84 -6.38
CA PRO A 241 18.26 0.37 -5.90
C PRO A 241 17.05 0.77 -6.77
N THR A 242 17.15 1.90 -7.48
CA THR A 242 16.13 2.39 -8.40
C THR A 242 15.99 1.51 -9.64
N GLU A 243 17.09 1.02 -10.20
CA GLU A 243 17.07 0.16 -11.40
C GLU A 243 16.41 -1.20 -11.09
N LEU A 244 16.65 -1.73 -9.89
CA LEU A 244 16.00 -2.96 -9.41
C LEU A 244 14.49 -2.78 -9.25
N ALA A 245 14.07 -1.65 -8.69
CA ALA A 245 12.65 -1.34 -8.52
C ALA A 245 11.93 -1.24 -9.86
N GLU A 246 12.56 -0.61 -10.87
CA GLU A 246 12.02 -0.50 -12.23
C GLU A 246 11.84 -1.88 -12.89
N LEU A 247 12.81 -2.80 -12.73
CA LEU A 247 12.67 -4.15 -13.27
C LEU A 247 11.55 -4.94 -12.59
N ALA A 248 11.41 -4.82 -11.27
CA ALA A 248 10.31 -5.45 -10.53
C ALA A 248 8.94 -4.88 -10.96
N GLU A 249 8.84 -3.56 -11.15
CA GLU A 249 7.63 -2.90 -11.64
C GLU A 249 7.28 -3.33 -13.07
N GLN A 250 8.27 -3.47 -13.96
CA GLN A 250 8.05 -3.98 -15.30
C GLN A 250 7.51 -5.42 -15.28
N LEU A 251 8.07 -6.29 -14.45
CA LEU A 251 7.56 -7.67 -14.32
C LEU A 251 6.14 -7.70 -13.73
N ASP A 252 5.85 -6.86 -12.73
CA ASP A 252 4.50 -6.72 -12.15
C ASP A 252 3.47 -6.30 -13.22
N ARG A 253 3.81 -5.29 -14.02
CA ARG A 253 2.99 -4.82 -15.14
C ARG A 253 2.75 -5.93 -16.17
N LEU A 254 3.81 -6.57 -16.66
CA LEU A 254 3.72 -7.64 -17.65
C LEU A 254 2.92 -8.84 -17.15
N THR A 255 3.06 -9.15 -15.86
CA THR A 255 2.26 -10.18 -15.18
C THR A 255 0.79 -9.80 -15.19
N THR A 256 0.46 -8.57 -14.77
CA THR A 256 -0.91 -8.05 -14.74
C THR A 256 -1.57 -8.06 -16.12
N GLU A 257 -0.86 -7.63 -17.16
CA GLU A 257 -1.34 -7.64 -18.55
C GLU A 257 -1.53 -9.06 -19.10
N SER A 258 -0.82 -10.05 -18.53
CA SER A 258 -0.90 -11.46 -18.92
C SER A 258 -1.98 -12.25 -18.19
N ILE A 259 -2.69 -11.69 -17.21
CA ILE A 259 -3.70 -12.42 -16.44
C ILE A 259 -5.01 -12.57 -17.21
N GLU A 260 -5.51 -13.79 -17.29
CA GLU A 260 -6.86 -14.11 -17.76
C GLU A 260 -7.53 -15.04 -16.75
N PRO A 261 -8.84 -14.88 -16.43
CA PRO A 261 -9.56 -15.82 -15.60
C PRO A 261 -9.41 -17.27 -16.14
N PRO A 262 -9.25 -18.29 -15.27
CA PRO A 262 -9.35 -18.24 -13.81
C PRO A 262 -8.03 -17.94 -13.07
N VAL A 263 -6.95 -17.55 -13.76
CA VAL A 263 -5.66 -17.25 -13.13
C VAL A 263 -5.78 -16.00 -12.26
N ARG A 264 -5.11 -16.02 -11.10
CA ARG A 264 -5.02 -14.88 -10.19
C ARG A 264 -3.56 -14.56 -9.92
N PHE A 265 -3.21 -13.29 -10.10
CA PHE A 265 -1.98 -12.74 -9.56
C PHE A 265 -2.20 -12.49 -8.06
N VAL A 266 -1.45 -13.19 -7.20
CA VAL A 266 -1.64 -13.14 -5.74
C VAL A 266 -0.87 -11.98 -5.14
N LYS A 267 0.44 -11.91 -5.43
CA LYS A 267 1.36 -10.92 -4.88
C LYS A 267 2.72 -10.98 -5.57
N THR A 268 3.50 -9.93 -5.39
CA THR A 268 4.96 -9.92 -5.59
C THR A 268 5.67 -10.36 -4.30
N VAL A 269 6.85 -10.98 -4.43
CA VAL A 269 7.76 -11.33 -3.34
C VAL A 269 9.18 -10.94 -3.77
N GLY A 270 9.56 -9.69 -3.48
CA GLY A 270 10.74 -9.11 -4.10
C GLY A 270 10.51 -8.94 -5.60
N ASP A 271 11.36 -9.58 -6.40
CA ASP A 271 11.33 -9.66 -7.86
C ASP A 271 10.54 -10.86 -8.40
N ALA A 272 10.09 -11.76 -7.52
CA ALA A 272 9.25 -12.88 -7.94
C ALA A 272 7.76 -12.51 -7.95
N VAL A 273 7.02 -13.00 -8.94
CA VAL A 273 5.55 -12.94 -8.98
C VAL A 273 4.96 -14.29 -8.61
N MET A 274 3.91 -14.28 -7.77
CA MET A 274 3.18 -15.48 -7.37
C MET A 274 1.79 -15.50 -8.03
N LEU A 275 1.52 -16.54 -8.81
CA LEU A 275 0.26 -16.76 -9.50
C LEU A 275 -0.38 -18.07 -9.05
N ILE A 276 -1.71 -18.13 -9.08
CA ILE A 276 -2.47 -19.36 -8.82
C ILE A 276 -3.61 -19.54 -9.81
N SER A 277 -4.06 -20.78 -9.98
CA SER A 277 -5.25 -21.09 -10.77
C SER A 277 -5.87 -22.41 -10.33
N SER A 278 -7.19 -22.54 -10.46
CA SER A 278 -7.86 -23.85 -10.40
C SER A 278 -7.74 -24.65 -11.70
N ASP A 279 -7.29 -24.00 -12.78
CA ASP A 279 -6.95 -24.65 -14.05
C ASP A 279 -5.41 -24.64 -14.24
N PRO A 280 -4.75 -25.81 -14.19
CA PRO A 280 -3.31 -25.92 -14.38
C PRO A 280 -2.86 -25.50 -15.79
N ASN A 281 -3.69 -25.75 -16.81
CA ASN A 281 -3.40 -25.38 -18.19
C ASN A 281 -3.44 -23.86 -18.37
N ALA A 282 -4.41 -23.19 -17.74
CA ALA A 282 -4.46 -21.73 -17.76
C ALA A 282 -3.23 -21.11 -17.09
N LEU A 283 -2.79 -21.64 -15.95
CA LEU A 283 -1.60 -21.12 -15.25
C LEU A 283 -0.33 -21.29 -16.10
N ALA A 284 -0.12 -22.48 -16.67
CA ALA A 284 1.04 -22.74 -17.50
C ALA A 284 1.07 -21.83 -18.75
N ARG A 285 -0.07 -21.62 -19.42
CA ARG A 285 -0.18 -20.65 -20.53
C ARG A 285 0.18 -19.23 -20.09
N THR A 286 -0.37 -18.77 -18.97
CA THR A 286 -0.09 -17.43 -18.47
C THR A 286 1.39 -17.23 -18.14
N ILE A 287 2.04 -18.20 -17.49
CA ILE A 287 3.48 -18.10 -17.19
C ILE A 287 4.31 -18.09 -18.48
N SER A 288 3.98 -18.92 -19.47
CA SER A 288 4.66 -18.87 -20.79
C SER A 288 4.45 -17.52 -21.49
N ARG A 289 3.27 -16.91 -21.36
CA ARG A 289 2.99 -15.56 -21.91
C ARG A 289 3.85 -14.49 -21.23
N ILE A 290 4.00 -14.55 -19.91
CA ILE A 290 4.87 -13.64 -19.14
C ILE A 290 6.32 -13.76 -19.63
N PHE A 291 6.83 -14.99 -19.84
CA PHE A 291 8.17 -15.21 -20.38
C PHE A 291 8.33 -14.60 -21.78
N GLY A 292 7.35 -14.80 -22.66
CA GLY A 292 7.34 -14.20 -24.00
C GLY A 292 7.35 -12.68 -23.95
N ALA A 293 6.52 -12.08 -23.10
CA ALA A 293 6.41 -10.63 -22.95
C ALA A 293 7.68 -10.03 -22.34
N ALA A 294 8.23 -10.66 -21.29
CA ALA A 294 9.47 -10.21 -20.65
C ALA A 294 10.64 -10.19 -21.64
N ARG A 295 10.76 -11.21 -22.51
CA ARG A 295 11.77 -11.21 -23.58
C ARG A 295 11.52 -10.13 -24.62
N ALA A 296 10.28 -9.89 -25.01
CA ALA A 296 9.93 -8.85 -25.98
C ALA A 296 10.27 -7.44 -25.46
N ASP A 297 10.07 -7.22 -24.16
CA ASP A 297 10.36 -5.95 -23.48
C ASP A 297 11.84 -5.84 -23.02
N GLY A 298 12.66 -6.86 -23.26
CA GLY A 298 14.09 -6.85 -22.97
C GLY A 298 14.47 -6.99 -21.50
N LEU A 299 13.59 -7.56 -20.68
CA LEU A 299 13.89 -7.87 -19.28
C LEU A 299 14.97 -8.97 -19.19
N PRO A 300 15.69 -9.05 -18.05
CA PRO A 300 16.50 -10.21 -17.74
C PRO A 300 15.72 -11.53 -17.90
N PRO A 301 16.38 -12.63 -18.30
CA PRO A 301 15.72 -13.93 -18.42
C PRO A 301 14.97 -14.30 -17.15
N LEU A 302 13.81 -14.93 -17.31
CA LEU A 302 13.03 -15.43 -16.20
C LEU A 302 13.34 -16.89 -15.90
N HIS A 303 13.06 -17.31 -14.67
CA HIS A 303 12.95 -18.71 -14.31
C HIS A 303 11.67 -18.93 -13.49
N ALA A 304 11.08 -20.11 -13.58
CA ALA A 304 9.80 -20.37 -12.94
C ALA A 304 9.68 -21.79 -12.42
N GLY A 305 8.84 -21.93 -11.39
CA GLY A 305 8.46 -23.20 -10.80
C GLY A 305 6.96 -23.27 -10.60
N ILE A 306 6.34 -24.36 -11.07
CA ILE A 306 4.91 -24.61 -10.96
C ILE A 306 4.69 -25.94 -10.23
N ALA A 307 3.79 -25.94 -9.26
CA ALA A 307 3.35 -27.15 -8.58
C ALA A 307 1.82 -27.23 -8.54
N TRP A 308 1.29 -28.45 -8.51
CA TRP A 308 -0.14 -28.72 -8.37
C TRP A 308 -0.45 -29.46 -7.07
N GLY A 309 -1.49 -29.02 -6.35
CA GLY A 309 -2.02 -29.76 -5.20
C GLY A 309 -2.67 -28.85 -4.15
N PRO A 310 -2.89 -29.36 -2.93
CA PRO A 310 -3.71 -28.69 -1.95
C PRO A 310 -3.06 -27.41 -1.41
N ALA A 311 -3.78 -26.29 -1.54
CA ALA A 311 -3.43 -25.01 -0.94
C ALA A 311 -4.61 -24.45 -0.11
N LEU A 312 -4.27 -23.68 0.93
CA LEU A 312 -5.23 -23.08 1.85
C LEU A 312 -5.22 -21.56 1.69
N PRO A 313 -6.38 -20.92 1.44
CA PRO A 313 -6.46 -19.48 1.43
C PRO A 313 -6.32 -18.95 2.86
N ARG A 314 -5.51 -17.91 3.04
CA ARG A 314 -5.32 -17.26 4.32
C ARG A 314 -5.19 -15.76 4.11
N ALA A 315 -6.23 -15.02 4.49
CA ALA A 315 -6.15 -13.56 4.66
C ALA A 315 -5.63 -12.78 3.43
N GLY A 316 -6.06 -13.17 2.23
CA GLY A 316 -5.61 -12.56 0.96
C GLY A 316 -4.35 -13.21 0.36
N ASP A 317 -3.78 -14.21 1.04
CA ASP A 317 -2.61 -14.97 0.62
C ASP A 317 -2.93 -16.48 0.56
N TRP A 318 -1.95 -17.30 0.19
CA TRP A 318 -2.05 -18.75 0.14
C TRP A 318 -0.93 -19.41 0.91
N ILE A 319 -1.26 -20.41 1.72
CA ILE A 319 -0.29 -21.21 2.46
C ILE A 319 -0.48 -22.69 2.14
N GLY A 320 0.61 -23.46 2.18
CA GLY A 320 0.54 -24.90 2.01
C GLY A 320 1.81 -25.50 1.43
N ARG A 321 1.84 -26.83 1.41
CA ARG A 321 2.97 -27.59 0.86
C ARG A 321 3.18 -27.30 -0.63
N THR A 322 2.12 -27.07 -1.39
CA THR A 322 2.18 -26.73 -2.82
C THR A 322 2.84 -25.37 -3.07
N VAL A 323 2.50 -24.36 -2.26
CA VAL A 323 3.13 -23.02 -2.35
C VAL A 323 4.62 -23.11 -2.07
N ASN A 324 5.00 -23.82 -1.01
CA ASN A 324 6.40 -24.03 -0.67
C ASN A 324 7.12 -24.81 -1.78
N LEU A 325 6.49 -25.84 -2.36
CA LEU A 325 7.08 -26.66 -3.40
C LEU A 325 7.33 -25.83 -4.66
N ALA A 326 6.33 -25.09 -5.15
CA ALA A 326 6.47 -24.22 -6.32
C ALA A 326 7.61 -23.21 -6.15
N SER A 327 7.70 -22.55 -4.98
CA SER A 327 8.79 -21.63 -4.66
C SER A 327 10.16 -22.32 -4.68
N ARG A 328 10.28 -23.55 -4.15
CA ARG A 328 11.55 -24.31 -4.19
C ARG A 328 11.92 -24.78 -5.57
N ILE A 329 10.95 -25.17 -6.39
CA ILE A 329 11.18 -25.51 -7.79
C ILE A 329 11.69 -24.29 -8.55
N ALA A 330 11.04 -23.14 -8.38
CA ALA A 330 11.46 -21.88 -9.00
C ALA A 330 12.90 -21.54 -8.63
N ALA A 331 13.28 -21.63 -7.35
CA ALA A 331 14.64 -21.37 -6.88
C ALA A 331 15.72 -22.30 -7.47
N THR A 332 15.34 -23.48 -7.99
CA THR A 332 16.26 -24.41 -8.69
C THR A 332 16.22 -24.29 -10.21
N ALA A 333 15.25 -23.54 -10.74
CA ALA A 333 15.08 -23.35 -12.16
C ALA A 333 16.23 -22.52 -12.74
N LYS A 334 16.70 -22.94 -13.92
CA LYS A 334 17.74 -22.21 -14.66
C LYS A 334 17.10 -21.09 -15.46
N ARG A 335 17.93 -20.20 -16.03
CA ARG A 335 17.48 -19.17 -16.98
C ARG A 335 16.57 -19.74 -18.08
N ASP A 336 15.55 -18.99 -18.46
CA ASP A 336 14.56 -19.32 -19.49
C ASP A 336 14.00 -20.75 -19.33
N THR A 337 13.68 -21.10 -18.09
CA THR A 337 13.19 -22.44 -17.76
C THR A 337 11.99 -22.35 -16.82
N ILE A 338 10.92 -23.05 -17.21
CA ILE A 338 9.76 -23.32 -16.37
C ILE A 338 9.83 -24.78 -15.96
N TYR A 339 10.03 -25.03 -14.66
CA TYR A 339 9.99 -26.37 -14.10
C TYR A 339 8.64 -26.67 -13.45
N LEU A 340 8.21 -27.92 -13.58
CA LEU A 340 6.96 -28.45 -13.06
C LEU A 340 7.26 -29.61 -12.10
N ASP A 341 6.46 -29.73 -11.04
CA ASP A 341 6.41 -31.00 -10.31
C ASP A 341 5.67 -32.08 -11.10
N GLU A 342 5.79 -33.33 -10.64
CA GLU A 342 5.15 -34.48 -11.29
C GLU A 342 3.61 -34.35 -11.35
N ALA A 343 3.00 -33.82 -10.29
CA ALA A 343 1.56 -33.62 -10.25
C ALA A 343 1.11 -32.59 -11.30
N MET A 344 1.81 -31.46 -11.42
CA MET A 344 1.52 -30.45 -12.43
C MET A 344 1.69 -31.01 -13.85
N TYR A 345 2.79 -31.74 -14.10
CA TYR A 345 3.03 -32.39 -15.38
C TYR A 345 1.88 -33.32 -15.79
N ALA A 346 1.36 -34.13 -14.85
CA ALA A 346 0.26 -35.06 -15.11
C ALA A 346 -1.09 -34.37 -15.43
N HIS A 347 -1.26 -33.09 -15.08
CA HIS A 347 -2.49 -32.33 -15.32
C HIS A 347 -2.42 -31.40 -16.54
N LEU A 348 -1.26 -31.31 -17.20
CA LEU A 348 -1.13 -30.54 -18.43
C LEU A 348 -1.66 -31.32 -19.63
N ASP A 349 -2.35 -30.62 -20.52
CA ASP A 349 -2.81 -31.15 -21.80
C ASP A 349 -1.61 -31.35 -22.75
N PRO A 350 -1.28 -32.60 -23.12
CA PRO A 350 -0.12 -32.89 -23.97
C PRO A 350 -0.28 -32.40 -25.40
N LYS A 351 -1.49 -32.00 -25.83
CA LYS A 351 -1.71 -31.36 -27.14
C LYS A 351 -1.34 -29.88 -27.13
N SER A 352 -1.49 -29.23 -25.97
CA SER A 352 -1.23 -27.80 -25.80
C SER A 352 0.19 -27.52 -25.31
N PHE A 353 0.85 -28.49 -24.68
CA PHE A 353 2.13 -28.30 -24.03
C PHE A 353 3.09 -29.46 -24.33
N SER A 354 4.34 -29.12 -24.66
CA SER A 354 5.44 -30.08 -24.73
C SER A 354 6.24 -30.02 -23.43
N CYS A 355 6.40 -31.16 -22.77
CA CYS A 355 7.17 -31.27 -21.53
C CYS A 355 8.17 -32.43 -21.64
N GLU A 356 9.33 -32.27 -21.00
CA GLU A 356 10.36 -33.32 -20.92
C GLU A 356 10.85 -33.52 -19.49
N PRO A 357 11.30 -34.73 -19.11
CA PRO A 357 11.97 -34.94 -17.83
C PRO A 357 13.22 -34.05 -17.72
N ALA A 358 13.31 -33.26 -16.65
CA ALA A 358 14.47 -32.41 -16.36
C ALA A 358 15.51 -33.11 -15.46
N GLY A 359 15.12 -34.21 -14.81
CA GLY A 359 15.96 -34.98 -13.90
C GLY A 359 15.45 -34.97 -12.46
N GLN A 360 16.30 -35.43 -11.54
CA GLN A 360 16.03 -35.53 -10.11
C GLN A 360 16.70 -34.37 -9.37
N PHE A 361 15.92 -33.60 -8.60
CA PHE A 361 16.40 -32.40 -7.91
C PHE A 361 16.20 -32.53 -6.40
N ALA A 362 17.26 -32.24 -5.64
CA ALA A 362 17.15 -32.08 -4.19
C ALA A 362 16.60 -30.67 -3.88
N LEU A 363 15.40 -30.61 -3.30
CA LEU A 363 14.74 -29.34 -2.97
C LEU A 363 14.90 -29.04 -1.48
N LYS A 364 15.33 -27.82 -1.14
CA LYS A 364 15.53 -27.39 0.25
C LYS A 364 14.25 -27.57 1.07
N GLY A 365 14.33 -28.36 2.14
CA GLY A 365 13.21 -28.64 3.05
C GLY A 365 12.34 -29.82 2.64
N TYR A 366 12.75 -30.59 1.64
CA TYR A 366 12.12 -31.84 1.25
C TYR A 366 13.13 -32.99 1.34
N ASP A 367 12.66 -34.14 1.83
CA ASP A 367 13.48 -35.35 1.85
C ASP A 367 13.54 -35.97 0.46
N GLY A 368 14.75 -36.40 0.07
CA GLY A 368 15.03 -37.06 -1.20
C GLY A 368 15.06 -36.12 -2.41
N ALA A 369 15.53 -36.66 -3.53
CA ALA A 369 15.43 -36.00 -4.82
C ALA A 369 14.04 -36.22 -5.42
N ARG A 370 13.53 -35.22 -6.13
CA ARG A 370 12.21 -35.25 -6.77
C ARG A 370 12.35 -35.11 -8.29
N PRO A 371 11.56 -35.86 -9.08
CA PRO A 371 11.51 -35.66 -10.51
C PRO A 371 10.89 -34.29 -10.81
N LEU A 372 11.57 -33.51 -11.65
CA LEU A 372 11.02 -32.30 -12.23
C LEU A 372 10.89 -32.45 -13.74
N TYR A 373 9.96 -31.70 -14.32
CA TYR A 373 9.71 -31.68 -15.75
C TYR A 373 9.91 -30.25 -16.27
N ARG A 374 10.55 -30.11 -17.43
CA ARG A 374 10.71 -28.83 -18.11
C ARG A 374 9.57 -28.65 -19.09
N LEU A 375 8.86 -27.53 -18.97
CA LEU A 375 7.94 -27.06 -20.00
C LEU A 375 8.76 -26.45 -21.15
N ARG A 376 8.56 -26.97 -22.36
CA ARG A 376 9.14 -26.42 -23.60
C ARG A 376 8.23 -25.30 -24.10
N GLU A 377 8.84 -24.24 -24.60
CA GLU A 377 8.09 -23.25 -25.38
C GLU A 377 7.67 -23.89 -26.71
N GLY A 378 6.40 -23.71 -27.06
CA GLY A 378 5.80 -24.18 -28.31
C GLY A 378 6.02 -23.24 -29.47
#